data_AF-A0A815X4M8-F1
#
_entry.id   AF-A0A815X4M8-F1
#
_cell.length_a   1.000
_cell.length_b   1.000
_cell.length_c   1.000
_cell.angle_alpha   90.00
_cell.angle_beta   90.00
_cell.angle_gamma   90.00
#
_symmetry.space_group_name_H-M   'P 1'
#
loop_
_entity.id
_entity.type
_entity.pdbx_description
1 polymer ?
#
loop_
_entity_poly.entity_id
_entity_poly.type
_entity_poly.pdbx_seq_one_letter_code
_entity_poly.pdbx_strand_id
1 'polypeptide(L)'
;GDSAIRYFEYTPEAPYIHFLSTYTSSDPQRGMGSMPKRGLNIASCEIARFYKLLNSGLCEVISFTVPRKSELFQDDLYPDTAAEEHSITADEWIQGQDADPKLASIRDLHSGPRSPISVHVSSPSQPKQEV
;
A
#
# COMPACT_ATOMS: atom_id res chain seq x y z
N GLY A 1 7.34 -2.96 -20.86
CA GLY A 1 6.72 -1.64 -20.76
C GLY A 1 7.81 -0.63 -20.52
N ASP A 2 7.54 0.39 -19.72
CA ASP A 2 8.50 1.43 -19.36
C ASP A 2 9.56 0.93 -18.36
N SER A 3 10.71 1.61 -18.31
CA SER A 3 11.77 1.38 -17.31
C SER A 3 11.87 2.50 -16.27
N ALA A 4 10.84 3.35 -16.19
CA ALA A 4 10.83 4.53 -15.33
C ALA A 4 9.53 4.65 -14.51
N ILE A 5 9.65 5.22 -13.31
CA ILE A 5 8.53 5.58 -12.42
C ILE A 5 8.58 7.08 -12.20
N ARG A 6 7.60 7.81 -12.75
CA ARG A 6 7.44 9.26 -12.53
C ARG A 6 6.49 9.49 -11.37
N TYR A 7 6.81 10.44 -10.51
CA TYR A 7 5.99 10.74 -9.35
C TYR A 7 5.81 12.26 -9.20
N PHE A 8 4.63 12.60 -8.71
CA PHE A 8 4.12 13.96 -8.66
C PHE A 8 3.51 14.18 -7.27
N GLU A 9 3.52 15.44 -6.84
CA GLU A 9 2.78 15.88 -5.67
C GLU A 9 1.47 16.51 -6.12
N TYR A 10 0.38 16.16 -5.43
CA TYR A 10 -0.92 16.80 -5.62
C TYR A 10 -1.20 17.76 -4.47
N THR A 11 -1.55 19.00 -4.79
CA THR A 11 -1.94 20.04 -3.83
C THR A 11 -3.25 20.71 -4.28
N PRO A 12 -4.02 21.33 -3.37
CA PRO A 12 -5.24 22.06 -3.73
C PRO A 12 -4.97 23.41 -4.44
N GLU A 13 -3.71 23.78 -4.65
CA GLU A 13 -3.29 25.05 -5.25
C GLU A 13 -2.84 24.83 -6.70
N ALA A 14 -3.27 25.68 -7.64
CA ALA A 14 -2.83 25.63 -9.03
C ALA A 14 -1.28 25.67 -9.12
N PRO A 15 -0.62 24.86 -9.99
CA PRO A 15 -1.18 23.98 -11.03
C PRO A 15 -1.71 22.60 -10.56
N TYR A 16 -1.93 22.41 -9.26
CA TYR A 16 -2.45 21.21 -8.58
C TYR A 16 -1.54 19.99 -8.61
N ILE A 17 -0.88 19.71 -9.73
CA ILE A 17 0.02 18.58 -9.91
C ILE A 17 1.42 19.09 -10.19
N HIS A 18 2.35 18.77 -9.29
CA HIS A 18 3.72 19.23 -9.34
C HIS A 18 4.64 18.04 -9.60
N PHE A 19 5.41 18.08 -10.69
CA PHE A 19 6.38 17.04 -10.96
C PHE A 19 7.49 17.06 -9.90
N LEU A 20 7.73 15.90 -9.28
CA LEU A 20 8.81 15.76 -8.29
C LEU A 20 10.08 15.26 -8.97
N SER A 21 10.05 14.00 -9.43
CA SER A 21 11.21 13.37 -10.07
C SER A 21 10.80 12.08 -10.78
N THR A 22 11.80 11.40 -11.35
CA THR A 22 11.66 10.12 -12.04
C THR A 22 12.72 9.15 -11.52
N TYR A 23 12.28 8.00 -11.05
CA TYR A 23 13.15 6.84 -10.87
C TYR A 23 13.32 6.16 -12.23
N THR A 24 14.55 5.82 -12.59
CA THR A 24 14.87 5.13 -13.86
C THR A 24 15.69 3.88 -13.61
N SER A 25 15.43 2.84 -14.38
CA SER A 25 16.13 1.55 -14.35
C SER A 25 16.43 1.10 -15.78
N SER A 26 17.32 0.10 -15.94
CA SER A 26 17.65 -0.47 -17.25
C SER A 26 16.52 -1.34 -17.79
N ASP A 27 15.96 -2.19 -16.93
CA ASP A 27 15.06 -3.25 -17.35
C ASP A 27 13.61 -2.79 -17.42
N PRO A 28 12.89 -3.07 -18.53
CA PRO A 28 11.50 -2.70 -18.67
C PRO A 28 10.62 -3.53 -17.72
N GLN A 29 9.63 -2.90 -17.10
CA GLN A 29 8.67 -3.60 -16.24
C GLN A 29 7.77 -4.53 -17.07
N ARG A 30 7.47 -5.70 -16.50
CA ARG A 30 6.42 -6.65 -16.93
C ARG A 30 5.14 -6.52 -16.11
N GLY A 31 5.27 -6.03 -14.88
CA GLY A 31 4.18 -5.79 -13.95
C GLY A 31 4.69 -5.00 -12.75
N MET A 32 3.78 -4.47 -11.97
CA MET A 32 4.09 -3.67 -10.78
C MET A 32 3.07 -3.97 -9.69
N GLY A 33 3.54 -4.30 -8.49
CA GLY A 33 2.76 -4.28 -7.26
C GLY A 33 3.18 -3.12 -6.36
N SER A 34 2.34 -2.74 -5.41
CA SER A 34 2.65 -1.74 -4.39
C SER A 34 2.41 -2.31 -2.99
N MET A 35 3.24 -1.91 -2.04
CA MET A 35 3.07 -2.23 -0.62
C MET A 35 1.99 -1.33 0.01
N PRO A 36 0.98 -1.88 0.71
CA PRO A 36 0.08 -1.07 1.54
C PRO A 36 0.85 -0.30 2.61
N LYS A 37 0.31 0.85 3.06
CA LYS A 37 0.96 1.71 4.06
C LYS A 37 1.44 0.93 5.29
N ARG A 38 0.62 0.00 5.79
CA ARG A 38 0.91 -0.84 6.96
C ARG A 38 2.15 -1.74 6.84
N GLY A 39 2.67 -2.00 5.64
CA GLY A 39 3.86 -2.82 5.42
C GLY A 39 5.14 -2.04 5.05
N LEU A 40 5.09 -0.71 5.14
CA LEU A 40 6.24 0.15 4.91
C LEU A 40 7.18 0.19 6.13
N ASN A 41 8.47 0.39 5.87
CA ASN A 41 9.46 0.58 6.92
C ASN A 41 9.44 2.03 7.42
N ILE A 42 8.65 2.27 8.47
CA ILE A 42 8.47 3.62 9.02
C ILE A 42 9.75 4.19 9.64
N ALA A 43 10.62 3.33 10.17
CA ALA A 43 11.89 3.73 10.78
C ALA A 43 12.87 4.33 9.75
N SER A 44 12.78 3.90 8.49
CA SER A 44 13.58 4.45 7.39
C SER A 44 12.87 5.52 6.58
N CYS A 45 11.79 6.13 7.08
CA CYS A 45 11.01 7.13 6.36
C CYS A 45 10.52 6.67 4.97
N GLU A 46 10.23 5.37 4.81
CA GLU A 46 9.71 4.80 3.56
C GLU A 46 8.23 5.16 3.39
N ILE A 47 7.89 5.87 2.30
CA ILE A 47 6.53 6.36 2.03
C ILE A 47 5.81 5.54 0.95
N ALA A 48 6.56 4.80 0.14
CA ALA A 48 6.04 3.82 -0.82
C ALA A 48 7.08 2.75 -1.11
N ARG A 49 6.62 1.55 -1.44
CA ARG A 49 7.46 0.46 -1.94
C ARG A 49 6.76 -0.22 -3.10
N PHE A 50 7.48 -0.40 -4.19
CA PHE A 50 6.99 -1.07 -5.39
C PHE A 50 7.71 -2.39 -5.62
N TYR A 51 6.99 -3.35 -6.17
CA TYR A 51 7.45 -4.68 -6.54
C TYR A 51 7.39 -4.80 -8.05
N LYS A 52 8.51 -4.52 -8.71
CA LYS A 52 8.62 -4.47 -10.16
C LYS A 52 9.00 -5.84 -10.70
N LEU A 53 8.12 -6.42 -11.52
CA LEU A 53 8.40 -7.70 -12.18
C LEU A 53 9.27 -7.49 -13.41
N LEU A 54 10.37 -8.21 -13.49
CA LEU A 54 11.33 -8.15 -14.60
C LEU A 54 11.18 -9.32 -15.55
N ASN A 55 11.71 -9.18 -16.77
CA ASN A 55 11.68 -10.26 -17.76
C ASN A 55 12.56 -11.46 -17.38
N SER A 56 13.52 -11.27 -16.47
CA SER A 56 14.35 -12.34 -15.90
C SER A 56 13.58 -13.29 -14.99
N GLY A 57 12.31 -13.01 -14.71
CA GLY A 57 11.51 -13.74 -13.72
C GLY A 57 11.76 -13.30 -12.27
N LEU A 58 12.60 -12.27 -12.06
CA LEU A 58 12.86 -11.69 -10.75
C LEU A 58 11.91 -10.53 -10.43
N CYS A 59 11.75 -10.28 -9.13
CA CYS A 59 11.02 -9.13 -8.60
C CYS A 59 12.01 -8.15 -7.97
N GLU A 60 12.09 -6.95 -8.53
CA GLU A 60 12.89 -5.85 -8.00
C GLU A 60 12.06 -5.05 -7.00
N VAL A 61 12.60 -4.83 -5.80
CA VAL A 61 11.96 -4.03 -4.75
C VAL A 61 12.49 -2.61 -4.80
N ILE A 62 11.59 -1.65 -5.02
CA ILE A 62 11.94 -0.23 -5.17
C ILE A 62 11.30 0.55 -4.03
N SER A 63 12.13 1.04 -3.10
CA SER A 63 11.70 1.84 -1.96
C SER A 63 11.80 3.34 -2.25
N PHE A 64 10.75 4.08 -1.92
CA PHE A 64 10.70 5.53 -1.97
C PHE A 64 10.75 6.06 -0.55
N THR A 65 11.83 6.77 -0.23
CA THR A 65 12.14 7.26 1.12
C THR A 65 12.25 8.77 1.13
N VAL A 66 11.66 9.41 2.14
CA VAL A 66 11.89 10.83 2.42
C VAL A 66 13.15 10.94 3.27
N PRO A 67 14.22 11.64 2.82
CA PRO A 67 15.44 11.76 3.59
C PRO A 67 15.20 12.65 4.83
N ARG A 68 15.19 12.04 6.02
CA ARG A 68 15.08 12.71 7.32
C ARG A 68 16.32 12.42 8.17
N LYS A 69 16.68 13.35 9.06
CA LYS A 69 17.85 13.22 9.96
C LYS A 69 17.50 12.65 11.35
N SER A 70 16.21 12.42 11.62
CA SER A 70 15.72 12.01 12.94
C SER A 70 15.38 10.53 12.94
N GLU A 71 15.69 9.85 14.05
CA GLU A 71 15.24 8.48 14.34
C GLU A 71 13.86 8.45 15.01
N LEU A 72 13.30 9.63 15.35
CA LEU A 72 11.96 9.75 15.89
C LEU A 72 10.92 9.48 14.79
N PHE A 73 9.78 8.92 15.21
CA PHE A 73 8.62 8.78 14.35
C PHE A 73 8.23 10.14 13.72
N GLN A 74 7.94 10.13 12.42
CA GLN A 74 7.63 11.32 11.63
C GLN A 74 6.11 11.40 11.41
N ASP A 75 5.36 11.96 12.37
CA ASP A 75 3.89 12.03 12.31
C ASP A 75 3.40 12.74 11.03
N ASP A 76 4.17 13.69 10.49
CA ASP A 76 3.86 14.44 9.27
C ASP A 76 3.91 13.58 7.99
N LEU A 77 4.73 12.52 7.99
CA LEU A 77 4.81 11.57 6.86
C LEU A 77 3.75 10.47 6.94
N TYR A 78 3.19 10.25 8.13
CA TYR A 78 2.36 9.09 8.44
C TYR A 78 1.07 9.50 9.15
N PRO A 79 0.17 10.23 8.49
CA PRO A 79 -1.18 10.41 9.01
C PRO A 79 -1.88 9.05 9.17
N ASP A 80 -2.96 9.02 9.94
CA ASP A 80 -3.76 7.82 10.11
C ASP A 80 -4.18 7.24 8.74
N THR A 81 -4.08 5.93 8.61
CA THR A 81 -4.29 5.23 7.34
C THR A 81 -5.43 4.21 7.49
N ALA A 82 -5.96 3.71 6.36
CA ALA A 82 -7.02 2.71 6.40
C ALA A 82 -6.60 1.48 7.22
N ALA A 83 -7.44 1.16 8.21
CA ALA A 83 -7.31 0.00 9.06
C ALA A 83 -7.61 -1.30 8.28
N GLU A 84 -7.44 -2.44 8.94
CA GLU A 84 -7.79 -3.75 8.35
C GLU A 84 -9.30 -4.04 8.42
N GLU A 85 -10.00 -3.37 9.33
CA GLU A 85 -11.43 -3.59 9.56
C GLU A 85 -12.28 -2.83 8.53
N HIS A 86 -13.33 -3.50 8.04
CA HIS A 86 -14.32 -2.88 7.16
C HIS A 86 -15.18 -1.87 7.92
N SER A 87 -15.60 -0.80 7.25
CA SER A 87 -16.45 0.23 7.86
C SER A 87 -17.92 -0.18 7.94
N ILE A 88 -18.40 -0.86 6.90
CA ILE A 88 -19.76 -1.40 6.78
C ILE A 88 -19.71 -2.78 6.14
N THR A 89 -20.73 -3.58 6.38
CA THR A 89 -20.91 -4.90 5.77
C THR A 89 -21.30 -4.79 4.29
N ALA A 90 -21.20 -5.91 3.57
CA ALA A 90 -21.62 -5.96 2.17
C ALA A 90 -23.11 -5.65 1.99
N ASP A 91 -23.97 -6.14 2.89
CA ASP A 91 -25.42 -5.93 2.82
C ASP A 91 -25.79 -4.45 3.04
N GLU A 92 -25.15 -3.77 3.99
CA GLU A 92 -25.35 -2.34 4.24
C GLU A 92 -24.94 -1.50 3.04
N TRP A 93 -23.81 -1.81 2.42
CA TRP A 93 -23.36 -1.14 1.19
C TRP A 93 -24.32 -1.37 0.01
N ILE A 94 -24.78 -2.61 -0.19
CA ILE A 94 -25.78 -2.94 -1.24
C ILE A 94 -27.10 -2.17 -1.01
N GLN A 95 -27.46 -1.90 0.25
CA GLN A 95 -28.62 -1.09 0.62
C GLN A 95 -28.39 0.43 0.45
N GLY A 96 -27.23 0.84 -0.03
CA GLY A 96 -26.89 2.24 -0.33
C GLY A 96 -26.34 3.02 0.85
N GLN A 97 -25.84 2.36 1.89
CA GLN A 97 -25.09 3.03 2.95
C GLN A 97 -23.66 3.31 2.51
N ASP A 98 -23.14 4.47 2.93
CA ASP A 98 -21.76 4.88 2.75
C ASP A 98 -21.10 5.14 4.10
N ALA A 99 -19.83 4.76 4.23
CA ALA A 99 -19.02 5.06 5.41
C ALA A 99 -17.56 5.26 5.02
N ASP A 100 -16.91 6.23 5.65
CA ASP A 100 -15.48 6.43 5.49
C ASP A 100 -14.69 5.23 6.03
N PRO A 101 -13.50 4.91 5.47
CA PRO A 101 -12.63 3.88 6.01
C PRO A 101 -12.32 4.12 7.49
N LYS A 102 -12.40 3.06 8.31
CA LYS A 102 -11.84 3.09 9.67
C LYS A 102 -10.35 3.41 9.56
N LEU A 103 -9.89 4.40 10.30
CA LEU A 103 -8.48 4.84 10.29
C LEU A 103 -7.73 4.31 11.52
N ALA A 104 -6.44 4.02 11.34
CA ALA A 104 -5.54 3.59 12.41
C ALA A 104 -4.16 4.22 12.25
N SER A 105 -3.52 4.53 13.37
CA SER A 105 -2.14 5.00 13.38
C SER A 105 -1.19 3.88 13.00
N ILE A 106 -0.32 4.13 12.01
CA ILE A 106 0.71 3.16 11.63
C ILE A 106 1.71 2.91 12.77
N ARG A 107 1.87 3.87 13.69
CA ARG A 107 2.74 3.74 14.85
C ARG A 107 2.26 2.59 15.74
N ASP A 108 0.97 2.54 16.03
CA ASP A 108 0.39 1.53 16.93
C ASP A 108 0.47 0.13 16.31
N LEU A 109 0.28 0.03 14.99
CA LEU A 109 0.43 -1.22 14.23
C LEU A 109 1.86 -1.79 14.28
N HIS A 110 2.87 -0.94 14.47
CA HIS A 110 4.28 -1.36 14.59
C HIS A 110 4.75 -1.53 16.04
N SER A 111 4.00 -1.00 17.01
CA SER A 111 4.34 -1.02 18.43
C SER A 111 3.71 -2.20 19.19
N GLY A 112 2.66 -2.82 18.63
CA GLY A 112 1.96 -3.96 19.24
C GLY A 112 2.50 -5.33 18.81
N PRO A 113 2.19 -6.41 19.57
CA PRO A 113 2.42 -7.77 19.09
C PRO A 113 1.66 -7.99 17.79
N ARG A 114 2.36 -8.40 16.71
CA ARG A 114 1.68 -8.75 15.44
C ARG A 114 0.66 -9.84 15.72
N SER A 115 -0.61 -9.53 15.53
CA SER A 115 -1.63 -10.57 15.37
C SER A 115 -1.20 -11.47 14.21
N PRO A 116 -1.26 -12.81 14.36
CA PRO A 116 -0.95 -13.69 13.25
C PRO A 116 -1.84 -13.35 12.06
N ILE A 117 -1.26 -13.29 10.86
CA ILE A 117 -2.00 -13.10 9.61
C ILE A 117 -3.04 -14.24 9.53
N SER A 118 -4.32 -13.91 9.69
CA SER A 118 -5.39 -14.87 9.48
C SER A 118 -5.59 -15.03 7.97
N VAL A 119 -4.91 -16.01 7.38
CA VAL A 119 -5.20 -16.44 6.02
C VAL A 119 -6.55 -17.16 6.05
N HIS A 120 -7.60 -16.46 5.63
CA HIS A 120 -8.89 -17.09 5.40
C HIS A 120 -8.79 -17.97 4.14
N VAL A 121 -8.34 -19.22 4.32
CA VAL A 121 -8.39 -20.22 3.25
C VAL A 121 -9.85 -20.61 3.09
N SER A 122 -10.50 -20.09 2.04
CA SER A 122 -11.79 -20.60 1.62
C SER A 122 -11.63 -22.09 1.26
N SER A 123 -12.34 -22.95 1.99
CA SER A 123 -12.35 -24.38 1.70
C SER A 123 -12.92 -24.60 0.29
N PRO A 124 -12.36 -25.52 -0.53
CA PRO A 124 -12.94 -25.85 -1.82
C PRO A 124 -14.38 -26.35 -1.63
N SER A 125 -15.31 -25.80 -2.40
CA SER A 125 -16.69 -26.29 -2.46
C SER A 125 -16.68 -27.75 -2.94
N GLN A 126 -17.25 -28.65 -2.16
CA GLN A 126 -17.40 -30.05 -2.55
C GLN A 126 -18.27 -30.15 -3.82
N PRO A 127 -17.91 -31.02 -4.78
CA PRO A 127 -18.72 -31.22 -5.97
C PRO A 127 -20.07 -31.82 -5.57
N LYS A 128 -21.14 -31.22 -6.10
CA LYS A 128 -22.51 -31.75 -5.96
C LYS A 128 -22.54 -33.15 -6.59
N GLN A 129 -22.93 -34.17 -5.83
CA GLN A 129 -23.31 -35.46 -6.41
C GLN A 129 -24.63 -35.25 -7.16
N GLU A 130 -24.60 -35.44 -8.48
CA GLU A 130 -25.81 -35.62 -9.27
C GLU A 130 -26.44 -36.98 -8.92
N VAL A 131 -27.77 -36.96 -8.74
CA VAL A 131 -28.63 -38.14 -8.54
C VAL A 131 -29.17 -38.59 -9.90
#